data_AF-A0A9W4T0N9-F1
#
_entry.id   AF-A0A9W4T0N9-F1
#
_cell.length_a   1.000
_cell.length_b   1.000
_cell.length_c   1.000
_cell.angle_alpha   90.00
_cell.angle_beta   90.00
_cell.angle_gamma   90.00
#
_symmetry.space_group_name_H-M   'P 1'
#
loop_
_entity.id
_entity.type
_entity.pdbx_description
1 polymer ?
#
loop_
_entity_poly.entity_id
_entity_poly.type
_entity_poly.pdbx_seq_one_letter_code
_entity_poly.pdbx_strand_id
1 'polypeptide(L)'
;MLSLDSVDNYEDLLNLVYQNHQLIQISTRGNGTIGEDITFNKQLIKNIPFFLKEIADGEVRGEVYMQKEEFYRLNEELKKSGNKLLANPRNAAAGSLRTLIPLQGRNLHFFAYQLLNNDLPNQLSCLQKLEKLGFSVSPDYRLFRNIEKVANFIQEQEKKREKLGFETYKFPASVTSSLVKNIYVEVSRSGRITYVAEIIPVILQGSKITKTTLHNYAFIHNLKLNIDDEVVIKKAGDVIPQITQIYQLCKNHDCPQKTVNYLAHFASKNGLDIKGISQKNIQKLYEKNLLSRITDFYQLHQKEQELLKLEGLEKKSVNNMLTSIENSKKKPFANLLTALGIPLLSSVKTKKITKFYPDLTSFTGALENNE
;
A
#
# COMPACT_ATOMS: atom_id res chain seq x y z
N MET A 1 -9.67 -11.67 16.64
CA MET A 1 -8.42 -11.02 16.20
C MET A 1 -8.36 -11.21 14.70
N LEU A 2 -8.42 -10.14 13.90
CA LEU A 2 -8.21 -10.24 12.46
C LEU A 2 -6.72 -10.55 12.24
N SER A 3 -6.39 -11.83 12.27
CA SER A 3 -5.17 -12.37 11.67
C SER A 3 -5.37 -12.21 10.16
N LEU A 4 -5.05 -11.03 9.63
CA LEU A 4 -4.99 -10.84 8.19
C LEU A 4 -3.76 -11.60 7.70
N ASP A 5 -4.01 -12.83 7.27
CA ASP A 5 -3.11 -13.69 6.49
C ASP A 5 -2.68 -12.98 5.19
N SER A 6 -1.73 -12.05 5.32
CA SER A 6 -1.04 -11.46 4.18
C SER A 6 0.44 -11.83 4.25
N VAL A 7 0.75 -12.90 3.51
CA VAL A 7 1.90 -13.10 2.63
C VAL A 7 3.18 -12.33 2.98
N ASP A 8 4.22 -13.12 3.27
CA ASP A 8 5.65 -12.82 3.39
C ASP A 8 6.20 -12.56 4.81
N ASN A 9 6.81 -13.63 5.34
CA ASN A 9 7.61 -13.79 6.57
C ASN A 9 6.84 -14.04 7.88
N TYR A 10 6.58 -15.32 8.15
CA TYR A 10 6.01 -15.86 9.40
C TYR A 10 7.09 -16.25 10.44
N GLU A 11 8.18 -15.49 10.51
CA GLU A 11 9.39 -15.89 11.26
C GLU A 11 9.25 -15.75 12.79
N ASP A 12 8.25 -15.01 13.23
CA ASP A 12 7.85 -14.76 14.62
C ASP A 12 6.75 -15.70 15.11
N LEU A 13 6.20 -16.54 14.23
CA LEU A 13 5.17 -17.52 14.61
C LEU A 13 5.80 -18.82 15.08
N LEU A 14 5.37 -19.29 16.25
CA LEU A 14 5.85 -20.53 16.86
C LEU A 14 4.74 -21.56 17.01
N ASN A 15 5.14 -22.82 16.88
CA ASN A 15 4.36 -24.00 17.23
C ASN A 15 5.03 -24.68 18.44
N LEU A 16 4.25 -24.91 19.49
CA LEU A 16 4.71 -25.57 20.71
C LEU A 16 3.97 -26.89 20.86
N VAL A 17 4.70 -27.98 21.01
CA VAL A 17 4.15 -29.32 21.17
C VAL A 17 4.26 -29.74 22.64
N TYR A 18 3.13 -30.11 23.23
CA TYR A 18 3.05 -30.65 24.58
C TYR A 18 2.63 -32.12 24.55
N GLN A 19 3.33 -32.93 25.33
CA GLN A 19 3.00 -34.34 25.55
C GLN A 19 3.12 -34.67 27.02
N ASN A 20 2.12 -35.36 27.56
CA ASN A 20 1.90 -35.58 28.98
C ASN A 20 2.18 -34.29 29.73
N HIS A 21 1.43 -33.21 29.48
CA HIS A 21 1.54 -31.88 30.14
C HIS A 21 2.88 -31.14 30.01
N GLN A 22 3.92 -31.74 29.41
CA GLN A 22 5.26 -31.19 29.32
C GLN A 22 5.56 -30.66 27.91
N LEU A 23 6.23 -29.50 27.83
CA LEU A 23 6.74 -28.96 26.58
C LEU A 23 7.88 -29.84 26.04
N ILE A 24 7.66 -30.45 24.89
CA ILE A 24 8.66 -31.33 24.24
C ILE A 24 9.33 -30.68 23.04
N GLN A 25 8.65 -29.76 22.34
CA GLN A 25 9.21 -29.14 21.14
C GLN A 25 8.70 -27.71 20.94
N ILE A 26 9.59 -26.84 20.45
CA ILE A 26 9.26 -25.51 19.91
C ILE A 26 9.82 -25.43 18.49
N SER A 27 8.97 -25.10 17.52
CA SER A 27 9.39 -24.87 16.14
C SER A 27 8.86 -23.55 15.58
N THR A 28 9.61 -22.94 14.66
CA THR A 28 9.11 -21.79 13.89
C THR A 28 8.12 -22.24 12.82
N ARG A 29 7.21 -21.38 12.35
CA ARG A 29 6.24 -21.75 11.31
C ARG A 29 6.88 -21.97 9.93
N GLY A 30 8.02 -21.32 9.65
CA GLY A 30 8.71 -21.41 8.35
C GLY A 30 7.78 -21.11 7.17
N ASN A 31 7.74 -22.03 6.20
CA ASN A 31 6.85 -21.95 5.03
C ASN A 31 5.43 -22.54 5.26
N GLY A 32 5.08 -22.86 6.51
CA GLY A 32 3.81 -23.48 6.88
C GLY A 32 3.78 -25.00 6.77
N THR A 33 4.84 -25.64 6.26
CA THR A 33 4.98 -27.10 6.18
C THR A 33 6.22 -27.61 6.90
N ILE A 34 7.33 -26.87 6.83
CA ILE A 34 8.60 -27.20 7.50
C ILE A 34 9.03 -26.00 8.35
N GLY A 35 9.16 -26.25 9.65
CA GLY A 35 9.61 -25.30 10.66
C GLY A 35 10.99 -25.65 11.19
N GLU A 36 11.77 -24.64 11.58
CA GLU A 36 13.06 -24.86 12.25
C GLU A 36 12.82 -25.17 13.73
N ASP A 37 13.43 -26.25 14.22
CA ASP A 37 13.39 -26.61 15.65
C ASP A 37 14.29 -25.67 16.46
N ILE A 38 13.66 -24.93 17.37
CA ILE A 38 14.31 -23.95 18.23
C ILE A 38 14.15 -24.31 19.71
N THR A 39 13.86 -25.58 20.02
CA THR A 39 13.63 -26.06 21.39
C THR A 39 14.82 -25.77 22.31
N PHE A 40 16.04 -25.79 21.75
CA PHE A 40 17.26 -25.41 22.47
C PHE A 40 17.21 -23.98 23.03
N ASN A 41 16.59 -23.05 22.30
CA ASN A 41 16.47 -21.64 22.65
C ASN A 41 15.25 -21.32 23.52
N LYS A 42 14.57 -22.33 24.08
CA LYS A 42 13.39 -22.16 24.95
C LYS A 42 13.62 -21.21 26.14
N GLN A 43 14.84 -21.15 26.66
CA GLN A 43 15.20 -20.28 27.79
C GLN A 43 15.12 -18.79 27.45
N LEU A 44 15.14 -18.42 26.17
CA LEU A 44 15.02 -17.03 25.74
C LEU A 44 13.60 -16.49 25.90
N ILE A 45 12.58 -17.38 25.95
CA ILE A 45 11.17 -17.01 25.99
C ILE A 45 10.63 -17.20 27.41
N LYS A 46 10.35 -16.08 28.09
CA LYS A 46 10.12 -16.09 29.54
C LYS A 46 8.80 -16.68 30.01
N ASN A 47 7.74 -16.51 29.22
CA ASN A 47 6.36 -16.77 29.63
C ASN A 47 5.72 -17.96 28.92
N ILE A 48 6.53 -18.90 28.41
CA ILE A 48 6.05 -20.20 27.95
C ILE A 48 5.99 -21.15 29.17
N PRO A 49 4.84 -21.80 29.44
CA PRO A 49 4.76 -22.82 30.48
C PRO A 49 5.56 -24.06 30.07
N PHE A 50 6.59 -24.45 30.83
CA PHE A 50 7.26 -25.75 30.59
C PHE A 50 6.35 -26.95 30.93
N PHE A 51 5.43 -26.73 31.87
CA PHE A 51 4.39 -27.66 32.25
C PHE A 51 3.04 -26.94 32.20
N LEU A 52 2.06 -27.54 31.53
CA LEU A 52 0.70 -27.03 31.51
C LEU A 52 0.08 -27.15 32.92
N LYS A 53 -0.80 -26.22 33.27
CA LYS A 53 -1.52 -26.23 34.56
C LYS A 53 -2.49 -27.41 34.71
N GLU A 54 -2.84 -28.06 33.61
CA GLU A 54 -3.71 -29.23 33.56
C GLU A 54 -3.02 -30.31 32.71
N ILE A 55 -3.28 -31.59 33.02
CA ILE A 55 -2.75 -32.68 32.19
C ILE A 55 -3.46 -32.65 30.84
N ALA A 56 -2.71 -32.29 29.81
CA ALA A 56 -3.19 -32.20 28.44
C ALA A 56 -2.04 -32.43 27.46
N ASP A 57 -2.40 -33.00 26.31
CA ASP A 57 -1.56 -33.02 25.11
C ASP A 57 -2.10 -31.98 24.13
N GLY A 58 -1.21 -31.46 23.28
CA GLY A 58 -1.67 -30.60 22.20
C GLY A 58 -0.60 -29.71 21.62
N GLU A 59 -0.98 -29.07 20.51
CA GLU A 59 -0.15 -28.09 19.82
C GLU A 59 -0.71 -26.69 20.02
N VAL A 60 0.12 -25.80 20.53
CA VAL A 60 -0.22 -24.39 20.76
C VAL A 60 0.53 -23.53 19.75
N ARG A 61 -0.21 -22.68 19.06
CA ARG A 61 0.33 -21.68 18.15
C ARG A 61 0.22 -20.28 18.75
N GLY A 62 1.26 -19.51 18.47
CA GLY A 62 1.35 -18.15 18.95
C GLY A 62 2.45 -17.37 18.26
N GLU A 63 2.67 -16.17 18.76
CA GLU A 63 3.67 -15.24 18.24
C GLU A 63 4.65 -14.86 19.33
N VAL A 64 5.93 -14.90 18.99
CA VAL A 64 7.02 -14.41 19.84
C VAL A 64 7.30 -12.95 19.55
N TYR A 65 7.54 -12.17 20.60
CA TYR A 65 7.84 -10.76 20.47
C TYR A 65 8.92 -10.32 21.46
N MET A 66 9.54 -9.19 21.14
CA MET A 66 10.46 -8.48 22.01
C MET A 66 9.79 -7.20 22.49
N GLN A 67 9.90 -6.91 23.79
CA GLN A 67 9.43 -5.64 24.33
C GLN A 67 10.27 -4.47 23.80
N LYS A 68 9.64 -3.31 23.62
CA LYS A 68 10.30 -2.11 23.10
C LYS A 68 11.45 -1.68 23.99
N GLU A 69 11.24 -1.72 25.31
CA GLU A 69 12.23 -1.36 26.32
C GLU A 69 13.49 -2.22 26.18
N GLU A 70 13.31 -3.54 26.01
CA GLU A 70 14.42 -4.48 25.81
C GLU A 70 15.12 -4.25 24.47
N PHE A 71 14.36 -4.01 23.40
CA PHE A 71 14.93 -3.68 22.10
C PHE A 71 15.81 -2.42 22.16
N TYR A 72 15.33 -1.35 22.79
CA TYR A 72 16.09 -0.12 22.94
C TYR A 72 17.33 -0.32 23.82
N ARG A 73 17.22 -1.06 24.92
CA ARG A 73 18.36 -1.41 25.78
C ARG A 73 19.45 -2.15 24.98
N LEU A 74 19.07 -3.17 24.21
CA LEU A 74 19.99 -3.97 23.38
C LEU A 74 20.67 -3.11 22.30
N ASN A 75 19.93 -2.20 21.67
CA ASN A 75 20.51 -1.30 20.68
C ASN A 75 21.50 -0.30 21.29
N GLU A 76 21.25 0.20 22.50
CA GLU A 76 22.21 1.05 23.20
C GLU A 76 23.49 0.28 23.59
N GLU A 77 23.38 -0.99 23.98
CA GLU A 77 24.54 -1.86 24.23
C GLU A 77 25.35 -2.14 22.96
N LEU A 78 24.67 -2.44 21.83
CA LEU A 78 25.31 -2.64 20.53
C LEU A 78 26.01 -1.37 20.05
N LYS A 79 25.38 -0.20 20.25
CA LYS A 79 25.94 1.11 19.92
C LYS A 79 27.23 1.40 20.70
N LYS A 80 27.24 1.15 22.02
CA LYS A 80 28.44 1.30 22.87
C LYS A 80 29.59 0.39 22.45
N SER A 81 29.25 -0.80 21.95
CA SER A 81 30.21 -1.82 21.51
C SER A 81 30.66 -1.65 20.05
N GLY A 82 30.18 -0.62 19.33
CA GLY A 82 30.49 -0.39 17.91
C GLY A 82 29.87 -1.41 16.95
N ASN A 83 28.92 -2.22 17.42
CA ASN A 83 28.27 -3.27 16.64
C ASN A 83 27.09 -2.74 15.83
N LYS A 84 26.70 -3.50 14.79
CA LYS A 84 25.52 -3.20 13.98
C LYS A 84 24.24 -3.24 14.84
N LEU A 85 23.43 -2.19 14.73
CA LEU A 85 22.15 -2.08 15.43
C LEU A 85 21.09 -3.02 14.82
N LEU A 86 20.14 -3.43 15.66
CA LEU A 86 18.96 -4.18 15.27
C LEU A 86 17.94 -3.24 14.60
N ALA A 87 17.31 -3.71 13.53
CA ALA A 87 16.45 -2.88 12.69
C ALA A 87 15.09 -2.54 13.35
N ASN A 88 14.45 -3.53 14.00
CA ASN A 88 13.19 -3.38 14.72
C ASN A 88 13.00 -4.56 15.71
N PRO A 89 12.13 -4.42 16.73
CA PRO A 89 11.82 -5.47 17.70
C PRO A 89 11.43 -6.82 17.09
N ARG A 90 10.67 -6.83 15.99
CA ARG A 90 10.25 -8.06 15.30
C ARG A 90 11.44 -8.87 14.77
N ASN A 91 12.28 -8.23 13.95
CA ASN A 91 13.48 -8.84 13.38
C ASN A 91 14.48 -9.23 14.46
N ALA A 92 14.54 -8.44 15.55
CA ALA A 92 15.35 -8.77 16.72
C ALA A 92 14.85 -10.05 17.41
N ALA A 93 13.54 -10.23 17.56
CA ALA A 93 12.95 -11.43 18.15
C ALA A 93 13.23 -12.67 17.27
N ALA A 94 12.89 -12.61 15.98
CA ALA A 94 13.12 -13.70 15.04
C ALA A 94 14.60 -14.09 14.93
N GLY A 95 15.50 -13.11 14.80
CA GLY A 95 16.94 -13.36 14.74
C GLY A 95 17.52 -13.95 16.04
N SER A 96 16.98 -13.55 17.19
CA SER A 96 17.43 -14.10 18.49
C SER A 96 17.11 -15.58 18.64
N LEU A 97 15.98 -16.05 18.10
CA LEU A 97 15.56 -17.45 18.19
C LEU A 97 16.37 -18.42 17.31
N ARG A 98 16.99 -17.93 16.24
CA ARG A 98 17.78 -18.75 15.30
C ARG A 98 19.27 -18.78 15.60
N THR A 99 19.70 -18.07 16.64
CA THR A 99 21.12 -18.07 17.00
C THR A 99 21.48 -19.41 17.64
N LEU A 100 22.55 -20.05 17.17
CA LEU A 100 23.01 -21.36 17.67
C LEU A 100 23.56 -21.30 19.11
N ILE A 101 23.81 -20.10 19.63
CA ILE A 101 24.25 -19.84 21.00
C ILE A 101 23.17 -18.99 21.69
N PRO A 102 22.69 -19.37 22.88
CA PRO A 102 21.67 -18.60 23.59
C PRO A 102 22.24 -17.24 23.99
N LEU A 103 21.78 -16.18 23.34
CA LEU A 103 22.15 -14.82 23.70
C LEU A 103 21.44 -14.45 25.01
N GLN A 104 22.19 -14.44 26.12
CA GLN A 104 21.63 -14.03 27.41
C GLN A 104 21.03 -12.62 27.34
N GLY A 105 19.91 -12.42 28.04
CA GLY A 105 19.29 -11.10 28.18
C GLY A 105 18.43 -10.63 27.01
N ARG A 106 18.04 -11.49 26.05
CA ARG A 106 17.10 -11.10 24.97
C ARG A 106 15.63 -11.02 25.42
N ASN A 107 15.28 -11.66 26.54
CA ASN A 107 13.99 -11.51 27.25
C ASN A 107 12.75 -11.53 26.33
N LEU A 108 12.63 -12.56 25.50
CA LEU A 108 11.50 -12.71 24.58
C LEU A 108 10.24 -13.11 25.34
N HIS A 109 9.10 -12.76 24.77
CA HIS A 109 7.78 -13.09 25.29
C HIS A 109 6.94 -13.73 24.19
N PHE A 110 5.90 -14.46 24.59
CA PHE A 110 5.04 -15.22 23.71
C PHE A 110 3.56 -14.94 24.00
N PHE A 111 2.77 -14.78 22.96
CA PHE A 111 1.31 -14.77 23.05
C PHE A 111 0.74 -15.98 22.33
N ALA A 112 0.00 -16.81 23.06
CA ALA A 112 -0.77 -17.88 22.47
C ALA A 112 -2.06 -17.31 21.86
N TYR A 113 -2.43 -17.78 20.68
CA TYR A 113 -3.70 -17.40 20.05
C TYR A 113 -4.48 -18.59 19.50
N GLN A 114 -3.89 -19.77 19.41
CA GLN A 114 -4.56 -20.93 18.86
C GLN A 114 -4.09 -22.20 19.56
N LEU A 115 -5.05 -23.07 19.86
CA LEU A 115 -4.84 -24.47 20.19
C LEU A 115 -5.24 -25.26 18.94
N LEU A 116 -4.44 -26.23 18.51
CA LEU A 116 -4.80 -27.15 17.42
C LEU A 116 -5.51 -28.38 17.97
N ASN A 117 -6.23 -29.09 17.10
CA ASN A 117 -6.84 -30.40 17.39
C ASN A 117 -7.68 -30.43 18.68
N ASN A 118 -8.48 -29.39 18.91
CA ASN A 118 -9.43 -29.32 20.02
C ASN A 118 -10.84 -29.08 19.50
N ASP A 119 -11.83 -29.57 20.23
CA ASP A 119 -13.25 -29.47 19.89
C ASP A 119 -13.89 -28.17 20.42
N LEU A 120 -13.12 -27.09 20.57
CA LEU A 120 -13.66 -25.85 21.12
C LEU A 120 -14.56 -25.14 20.09
N PRO A 121 -15.73 -24.63 20.50
CA PRO A 121 -16.76 -24.17 19.56
C PRO A 121 -16.41 -22.85 18.87
N ASN A 122 -15.51 -22.04 19.44
CA ASN A 122 -15.14 -20.74 18.90
C ASN A 122 -13.80 -20.24 19.46
N GLN A 123 -13.29 -19.19 18.80
CA GLN A 123 -12.02 -18.55 19.16
C GLN A 123 -11.99 -17.98 20.58
N LEU A 124 -13.12 -17.47 21.11
CA LEU A 124 -13.15 -16.93 22.47
C LEU A 124 -12.92 -18.04 23.50
N SER A 125 -13.58 -19.19 23.33
CA SER A 125 -13.37 -20.37 24.17
C SER A 125 -11.93 -20.90 24.06
N CYS A 126 -11.32 -20.82 22.86
CA CYS A 126 -9.91 -21.16 22.66
C CYS A 126 -8.97 -20.27 23.50
N LEU A 127 -9.12 -18.94 23.41
CA LEU A 127 -8.28 -18.01 24.18
C LEU A 127 -8.45 -18.21 25.70
N GLN A 128 -9.68 -18.39 26.17
CA GLN A 128 -9.96 -18.65 27.59
C GLN A 128 -9.34 -19.97 28.07
N LYS A 129 -9.33 -21.02 27.23
CA LYS A 129 -8.68 -22.29 27.57
C LYS A 129 -7.16 -22.13 27.61
N LEU A 130 -6.56 -21.38 26.69
CA LEU A 130 -5.12 -21.09 26.70
C LEU A 130 -4.70 -20.36 27.99
N GLU A 131 -5.48 -19.38 28.46
CA GLU A 131 -5.23 -18.71 29.74
C GLU A 131 -5.28 -19.69 30.92
N LYS A 132 -6.28 -20.58 30.96
CA LYS A 132 -6.40 -21.63 31.99
C LYS A 132 -5.21 -22.58 31.99
N LEU A 133 -4.71 -22.94 30.81
CA LEU A 133 -3.52 -23.79 30.66
C LEU A 133 -2.21 -23.09 31.09
N GLY A 134 -2.24 -21.77 31.31
CA GLY A 134 -1.12 -20.99 31.81
C GLY A 134 -0.41 -20.13 30.77
N PHE A 135 -0.95 -20.03 29.56
CA PHE A 135 -0.40 -19.15 28.53
C PHE A 135 -0.81 -17.70 28.74
N SER A 136 0.06 -16.78 28.34
CA SER A 136 -0.34 -15.40 28.09
C SER A 136 -1.05 -15.32 26.74
N VAL A 137 -2.24 -14.71 26.72
CA VAL A 137 -2.94 -14.31 25.50
C VAL A 137 -2.93 -12.78 25.38
N SER A 138 -3.23 -12.24 24.19
CA SER A 138 -3.26 -10.79 23.99
C SER A 138 -4.23 -10.10 24.96
N PRO A 139 -3.83 -9.04 25.70
CA PRO A 139 -4.56 -8.55 26.87
C PRO A 139 -5.88 -7.82 26.59
N ASP A 140 -6.16 -7.38 25.35
CA ASP A 140 -7.37 -6.61 25.00
C ASP A 140 -8.11 -7.25 23.81
N TYR A 141 -8.41 -8.55 23.88
CA TYR A 141 -9.33 -9.16 22.91
C TYR A 141 -10.79 -8.96 23.33
N ARG A 142 -11.67 -8.75 22.35
CA ARG A 142 -13.12 -8.58 22.58
C ARG A 142 -13.94 -9.31 21.53
N LEU A 143 -15.13 -9.77 21.93
CA LEU A 143 -16.12 -10.34 21.02
C LEU A 143 -16.98 -9.22 20.45
N PHE A 144 -17.09 -9.16 19.12
CA PHE A 144 -17.93 -8.20 18.41
C PHE A 144 -19.00 -8.93 17.60
N ARG A 145 -20.20 -8.34 17.54
CA ARG A 145 -21.33 -8.86 16.74
C ARG A 145 -21.62 -8.04 15.48
N ASN A 146 -20.92 -6.92 15.26
CA ASN A 146 -21.03 -6.13 14.03
C ASN A 146 -19.66 -5.58 13.60
N ILE A 147 -19.55 -5.24 12.31
CA ILE A 147 -18.31 -4.75 11.72
C ILE A 147 -17.97 -3.31 12.15
N GLU A 148 -18.98 -2.47 12.43
CA GLU A 148 -18.76 -1.08 12.86
C GLU A 148 -18.05 -0.99 14.22
N LYS A 149 -18.43 -1.83 15.18
CA LYS A 149 -17.77 -1.92 16.48
C LYS A 149 -16.35 -2.46 16.33
N VAL A 150 -16.11 -3.37 15.38
CA VAL A 150 -14.75 -3.81 15.04
C VAL A 150 -13.92 -2.62 14.52
N ALA A 151 -14.47 -1.81 13.61
CA ALA A 151 -13.79 -0.63 13.07
C ALA A 151 -13.47 0.41 14.17
N ASN A 152 -14.43 0.70 15.06
CA ASN A 152 -14.22 1.61 16.19
C ASN A 152 -13.16 1.08 17.15
N PHE A 153 -13.17 -0.21 17.44
CA PHE A 153 -12.17 -0.84 18.28
C PHE A 153 -10.77 -0.77 17.65
N ILE A 154 -10.65 -1.00 16.34
CA ILE A 154 -9.38 -0.83 15.62
C ILE A 154 -8.85 0.60 15.79
N GLN A 155 -9.69 1.62 15.60
CA GLN A 155 -9.29 3.02 15.79
C GLN A 155 -8.88 3.33 17.24
N GLU A 156 -9.55 2.73 18.23
CA GLU A 156 -9.16 2.85 19.64
C GLU A 156 -7.77 2.25 19.89
N GLN A 157 -7.51 1.06 19.36
CA GLN A 157 -6.21 0.38 19.49
C GLN A 157 -5.10 1.15 18.78
N GLU A 158 -5.36 1.74 17.61
CA GLU A 158 -4.39 2.59 16.91
C GLU A 158 -3.93 3.77 17.77
N LYS A 159 -4.85 4.42 18.50
CA LYS A 159 -4.51 5.52 19.43
C LYS A 159 -3.69 5.07 20.63
N LYS A 160 -3.86 3.82 21.10
CA LYS A 160 -3.11 3.26 22.23
C LYS A 160 -1.78 2.63 21.82
N ARG A 161 -1.57 2.39 20.52
CA ARG A 161 -0.46 1.62 19.97
C ARG A 161 0.92 2.08 20.44
N GLU A 162 1.16 3.38 20.48
CA GLU A 162 2.46 3.90 20.90
C GLU A 162 2.78 3.56 22.36
N LYS A 163 1.75 3.50 23.19
CA LYS A 163 1.82 3.17 24.62
C LYS A 163 1.94 1.68 24.89
N LEU A 164 1.77 0.81 23.89
CA LEU A 164 2.02 -0.62 24.04
C LEU A 164 3.52 -0.87 24.16
N GLY A 165 3.93 -1.71 25.11
CA GLY A 165 5.33 -2.11 25.31
C GLY A 165 5.88 -3.05 24.23
N PHE A 166 5.17 -3.28 23.13
CA PHE A 166 5.58 -4.16 22.02
C PHE A 166 5.09 -3.61 20.68
N GLU A 167 5.69 -4.08 19.57
CA GLU A 167 5.22 -3.75 18.23
C GLU A 167 4.04 -4.62 17.81
N THR A 168 3.07 -4.01 17.13
CA THR A 168 1.93 -4.70 16.51
C THR A 168 2.01 -4.54 14.98
N TYR A 169 1.45 -5.50 14.24
CA TYR A 169 1.43 -5.50 12.77
C TYR A 169 0.94 -4.15 12.22
N LYS A 170 1.73 -3.54 11.33
CA LYS A 170 1.32 -2.31 10.62
C LYS A 170 0.30 -2.72 9.56
N PHE A 171 -0.86 -2.05 9.52
CA PHE A 171 -1.67 -2.03 8.30
C PHE A 171 -0.78 -1.65 7.11
N PRO A 172 -1.06 -2.18 5.90
CA PRO A 172 -0.30 -1.83 4.72
C PRO A 172 -0.20 -0.31 4.63
N ALA A 173 1.04 0.18 4.51
CA ALA A 173 1.33 1.59 4.47
C ALA A 173 0.44 2.26 3.42
N SER A 174 -0.10 3.44 3.72
CA SER A 174 -0.92 4.15 2.75
C SER A 174 -0.02 4.55 1.58
N VAL A 175 -0.52 4.28 0.37
CA VAL A 175 0.19 4.52 -0.88
C VAL A 175 -0.54 5.58 -1.67
N THR A 176 0.20 6.48 -2.31
CA THR A 176 -0.32 7.41 -3.30
C THR A 176 0.69 7.58 -4.43
N SER A 177 0.29 8.19 -5.55
CA SER A 177 1.22 8.55 -6.63
C SER A 177 1.35 10.06 -6.76
N SER A 178 2.53 10.51 -7.19
CA SER A 178 2.81 11.91 -7.55
C SER A 178 3.85 11.99 -8.65
N LEU A 179 4.04 13.16 -9.25
CA LEU A 179 5.08 13.41 -10.26
C LEU A 179 6.30 14.05 -9.62
N VAL A 180 7.49 13.65 -10.05
CA VAL A 180 8.76 14.29 -9.67
C VAL A 180 8.92 15.61 -10.42
N LYS A 181 8.94 16.72 -9.67
CA LYS A 181 9.22 18.06 -10.23
C LYS A 181 10.71 18.31 -10.39
N ASN A 182 11.51 17.87 -9.43
CA ASN A 182 12.94 18.14 -9.40
C ASN A 182 13.68 17.12 -8.53
N ILE A 183 14.97 16.93 -8.79
CA ILE A 183 15.86 16.10 -7.98
C ILE A 183 17.10 16.94 -7.65
N TYR A 184 17.39 17.09 -6.36
CA TYR A 184 18.55 17.84 -5.89
C TYR A 184 19.26 17.12 -4.75
N VAL A 185 20.42 17.65 -4.38
CA VAL A 185 21.32 17.09 -3.37
C VAL A 185 21.38 18.02 -2.18
N GLU A 186 21.26 17.45 -0.98
CA GLU A 186 21.51 18.13 0.29
C GLU A 186 22.77 17.57 0.93
N VAL A 187 23.64 18.45 1.43
CA VAL A 187 24.85 18.06 2.15
C VAL A 187 24.64 18.34 3.63
N SER A 188 24.75 17.29 4.46
CA SER A 188 24.62 17.44 5.91
C SER A 188 25.84 18.15 6.52
N ARG A 189 25.72 18.59 7.78
CA ARG A 189 26.84 19.14 8.56
C ARG A 189 28.04 18.19 8.67
N SER A 190 27.81 16.88 8.52
CA SER A 190 28.86 15.84 8.54
C SER A 190 29.41 15.51 7.14
N GLY A 191 29.05 16.27 6.10
CA GLY A 191 29.47 16.02 4.72
C GLY A 191 28.71 14.89 4.03
N ARG A 192 27.65 14.34 4.64
CA ARG A 192 26.85 13.26 4.03
C ARG A 192 25.96 13.85 2.93
N ILE A 193 26.13 13.34 1.72
CA ILE A 193 25.35 13.66 0.53
C ILE A 193 24.03 12.86 0.57
N THR A 194 22.90 13.55 0.56
CA THR A 194 21.56 12.95 0.52
C THR A 194 20.81 13.47 -0.70
N TYR A 195 20.18 12.57 -1.44
CA TYR A 195 19.39 12.93 -2.62
C TYR A 195 17.92 13.09 -2.21
N VAL A 196 17.27 14.14 -2.71
CA VAL A 196 15.89 14.49 -2.39
C VAL A 196 15.12 14.74 -3.69
N ALA A 197 13.93 14.16 -3.79
CA ALA A 197 12.98 14.46 -4.85
C ALA A 197 11.97 15.49 -4.34
N GLU A 198 11.80 16.57 -5.08
CA GLU A 198 10.65 17.45 -4.97
C GLU A 198 9.53 16.90 -5.85
N ILE A 199 8.31 16.83 -5.30
CA ILE A 199 7.16 16.23 -5.97
C ILE A 199 6.00 17.22 -6.03
N ILE A 200 5.03 16.96 -6.92
CA ILE A 200 3.74 17.65 -6.83
C ILE A 200 3.12 17.34 -5.45
N PRO A 201 2.69 18.35 -4.68
CA PRO A 201 2.20 18.12 -3.33
C PRO A 201 1.03 17.14 -3.29
N VAL A 202 1.13 16.14 -2.41
CA VAL A 202 0.08 15.13 -2.18
C VAL A 202 -0.25 15.01 -0.71
N ILE A 203 -1.52 14.80 -0.39
CA ILE A 203 -1.96 14.53 0.99
C ILE A 203 -1.97 13.02 1.21
N LEU A 204 -1.19 12.54 2.18
CA LEU A 204 -1.11 11.15 2.55
C LEU A 204 -1.19 11.03 4.08
N GLN A 205 -2.18 10.29 4.58
CA GLN A 205 -2.45 10.16 6.02
C GLN A 205 -2.58 11.53 6.73
N GLY A 206 -3.25 12.49 6.08
CA GLY A 206 -3.47 13.84 6.65
C GLY A 206 -2.27 14.79 6.59
N SER A 207 -1.08 14.32 6.22
CA SER A 207 0.10 15.19 6.02
C SER A 207 0.28 15.56 4.54
N LYS A 208 0.62 16.83 4.27
CA LYS A 208 1.03 17.30 2.94
C LYS A 208 2.50 16.92 2.71
N ILE A 209 2.75 16.07 1.71
CA ILE A 209 4.09 15.66 1.29
C ILE A 209 4.46 16.46 0.04
N THR A 210 5.58 17.18 0.10
CA THR A 210 6.15 17.96 -1.01
C THR A 210 7.54 17.49 -1.41
N LYS A 211 8.22 16.77 -0.51
CA LYS A 211 9.58 16.28 -0.68
C LYS A 211 9.68 14.85 -0.14
N THR A 212 10.52 14.04 -0.77
CA THR A 212 10.78 12.65 -0.37
C THR A 212 12.25 12.30 -0.59
N THR A 213 12.81 11.46 0.28
CA THR A 213 14.21 11.04 0.17
C THR A 213 14.39 10.03 -0.96
N LEU A 214 15.50 10.14 -1.68
CA LEU A 214 15.95 9.18 -2.69
C LEU A 214 17.09 8.29 -2.17
N HIS A 215 17.39 8.35 -0.88
CA HIS A 215 18.47 7.62 -0.20
C HIS A 215 19.88 7.90 -0.72
N ASN A 216 20.23 7.44 -1.92
CA ASN A 216 21.55 7.53 -2.52
C ASN A 216 21.48 7.46 -4.06
N TYR A 217 22.61 7.71 -4.72
CA TYR A 217 22.72 7.64 -6.19
C TYR A 217 22.32 6.26 -6.75
N ALA A 218 22.74 5.17 -6.11
CA ALA A 218 22.45 3.82 -6.58
C ALA A 218 20.95 3.53 -6.64
N PHE A 219 20.18 4.06 -5.69
CA PHE A 219 18.72 3.95 -5.68
C PHE A 219 18.08 4.65 -6.90
N ILE A 220 18.51 5.88 -7.21
CA ILE A 220 18.04 6.65 -8.38
C ILE A 220 18.38 5.90 -9.67
N HIS A 221 19.63 5.45 -9.79
CA HIS A 221 20.12 4.74 -10.96
C HIS A 221 19.37 3.41 -11.19
N ASN A 222 19.18 2.62 -10.13
CA ASN A 222 18.48 1.33 -10.23
C ASN A 222 17.01 1.48 -10.60
N LEU A 223 16.35 2.51 -10.07
CA LEU A 223 14.98 2.84 -10.46
C LEU A 223 14.89 3.48 -11.85
N LYS A 224 16.01 3.93 -12.44
CA LYS A 224 16.04 4.75 -13.66
C LYS A 224 15.15 5.99 -13.53
N LEU A 225 15.10 6.57 -12.34
CA LEU A 225 14.23 7.69 -12.00
C LEU A 225 14.70 8.97 -12.70
N ASN A 226 13.76 9.68 -13.33
CA ASN A 226 13.96 10.98 -13.95
C ASN A 226 12.97 12.01 -13.38
N ILE A 227 13.22 13.27 -13.70
CA ILE A 227 12.22 14.33 -13.60
C ILE A 227 11.02 13.96 -14.51
N ASP A 228 9.83 14.34 -14.09
CA ASP A 228 8.53 14.04 -14.71
C ASP A 228 8.05 12.59 -14.64
N ASP A 229 8.83 11.68 -14.03
CA ASP A 229 8.34 10.33 -13.77
C ASP A 229 7.25 10.35 -12.68
N GLU A 230 6.20 9.53 -12.88
CA GLU A 230 5.20 9.28 -11.85
C GLU A 230 5.74 8.24 -10.87
N VAL A 231 5.71 8.58 -9.58
CA VAL A 231 6.31 7.80 -8.51
C VAL A 231 5.28 7.41 -7.47
N VAL A 232 5.39 6.19 -7.00
CA VAL A 232 4.58 5.65 -5.91
C VAL A 232 5.23 6.01 -4.59
N ILE A 233 4.50 6.75 -3.76
CA ILE A 233 4.92 7.24 -2.45
C ILE A 233 4.22 6.44 -1.37
N LYS A 234 5.02 5.88 -0.47
CA LYS A 234 4.57 5.08 0.66
C LYS A 234 4.88 5.80 1.97
N LYS A 235 3.89 5.89 2.87
CA LYS A 235 4.05 6.41 4.23
C LYS A 235 3.41 5.45 5.24
N ALA A 236 4.16 5.10 6.29
CA ALA A 236 3.74 4.12 7.30
C ALA A 236 3.71 4.76 8.71
N GLY A 237 2.57 5.32 9.11
CA GLY A 237 2.49 6.14 10.34
C GLY A 237 3.27 7.45 10.15
N ASP A 238 3.79 8.06 11.21
CA ASP A 238 4.54 9.34 11.12
C ASP A 238 5.99 9.22 10.60
N VAL A 239 6.29 8.16 9.86
CA VAL A 239 7.61 7.92 9.26
C VAL A 239 7.81 8.75 7.99
N ILE A 240 9.07 9.08 7.68
CA ILE A 240 9.50 9.78 6.45
C ILE A 240 8.95 9.04 5.21
N PRO A 241 8.25 9.73 4.29
CA PRO A 241 7.74 9.11 3.07
C PRO A 241 8.88 8.67 2.15
N GLN A 242 8.65 7.57 1.42
CA GLN A 242 9.64 6.98 0.51
C GLN A 242 9.01 6.66 -0.84
N ILE A 243 9.82 6.79 -1.90
CA ILE A 243 9.46 6.29 -3.22
C ILE A 243 9.68 4.78 -3.24
N THR A 244 8.72 4.01 -3.73
CA THR A 244 8.84 2.54 -3.81
C THR A 244 8.90 2.03 -5.23
N GLN A 245 8.26 2.73 -6.17
CA GLN A 245 8.14 2.30 -7.55
C GLN A 245 7.99 3.53 -8.47
N ILE A 246 8.38 3.37 -9.72
CA ILE A 246 8.11 4.32 -10.80
C ILE A 246 7.08 3.74 -11.78
N TYR A 247 6.21 4.59 -12.31
CA TYR A 247 5.45 4.30 -13.53
C TYR A 247 6.20 4.92 -14.70
N GLN A 248 6.82 4.07 -15.52
CA GLN A 248 7.51 4.55 -16.72
C GLN A 248 6.49 5.02 -17.75
N LEU A 249 6.57 6.31 -18.07
CA LEU A 249 5.81 6.90 -19.16
C LEU A 249 6.65 6.80 -20.46
N CYS A 250 5.99 6.47 -21.56
CA CYS A 250 6.60 6.62 -22.88
C CYS A 250 6.96 8.11 -23.06
N LYS A 251 8.19 8.45 -23.48
CA LYS A 251 8.63 9.84 -23.66
C LYS A 251 8.38 10.38 -25.08
N ASN A 252 8.06 9.50 -26.03
CA ASN A 252 7.75 9.91 -27.39
C ASN A 252 6.45 10.73 -27.41
N HIS A 253 6.54 12.01 -27.76
CA HIS A 253 5.39 12.92 -27.87
C HIS A 253 4.51 12.57 -29.07
N ASP A 254 5.11 12.02 -30.13
CA ASP A 254 4.43 11.64 -31.38
C ASP A 254 4.00 10.17 -31.39
N CYS A 255 3.89 9.54 -30.22
CA CYS A 255 3.50 8.14 -30.12
C CYS A 255 2.04 7.95 -30.61
N PRO A 256 1.80 7.20 -31.71
CA PRO A 256 0.45 6.99 -32.24
C PRO A 256 -0.51 6.41 -31.20
N GLN A 257 -0.02 5.46 -30.40
CA GLN A 257 -0.81 4.81 -29.37
C GLN A 257 -1.20 5.77 -28.24
N LYS A 258 -0.33 6.74 -27.90
CA LYS A 258 -0.70 7.78 -26.92
C LYS A 258 -1.84 8.63 -27.46
N THR A 259 -1.77 9.04 -28.73
CA THR A 259 -2.81 9.83 -29.37
C THR A 259 -4.14 9.09 -29.37
N VAL A 260 -4.15 7.82 -29.80
CA VAL A 260 -5.36 6.98 -29.79
C VAL A 260 -5.92 6.83 -28.38
N ASN A 261 -5.08 6.55 -27.38
CA ASN A 261 -5.51 6.40 -25.99
C ASN A 261 -6.03 7.72 -25.40
N TYR A 262 -5.42 8.84 -25.74
CA TYR A 262 -5.85 10.17 -25.34
C TYR A 262 -7.23 10.52 -25.93
N LEU A 263 -7.42 10.28 -27.23
CA LEU A 263 -8.72 10.47 -27.90
C LEU A 263 -9.79 9.53 -27.32
N ALA A 264 -9.43 8.30 -26.95
CA ALA A 264 -10.32 7.36 -26.29
C ALA A 264 -10.70 7.83 -24.87
N HIS A 265 -9.75 8.36 -24.11
CA HIS A 265 -10.01 8.96 -22.80
C HIS A 265 -10.94 10.17 -22.93
N PHE A 266 -10.70 11.05 -23.92
CA PHE A 266 -11.52 12.21 -24.21
C PHE A 266 -12.99 11.83 -24.48
N ALA A 267 -13.21 10.80 -25.30
CA ALA A 267 -14.54 10.28 -25.65
C ALA A 267 -15.19 9.42 -24.54
N SER A 268 -14.44 9.00 -23.52
CA SER A 268 -14.89 8.05 -22.51
C SER A 268 -16.11 8.54 -21.71
N LYS A 269 -16.80 7.61 -21.02
CA LYS A 269 -17.94 7.90 -20.13
C LYS A 269 -17.61 8.96 -19.06
N ASN A 270 -16.37 8.99 -18.57
CA ASN A 270 -15.92 9.95 -17.56
C ASN A 270 -15.41 11.27 -18.17
N GLY A 271 -15.00 11.24 -19.44
CA GLY A 271 -14.71 12.42 -20.24
C GLY A 271 -16.00 13.03 -20.78
N LEU A 272 -16.11 13.19 -22.10
CA LEU A 272 -17.27 13.80 -22.75
C LEU A 272 -18.39 12.82 -23.11
N ASP A 273 -18.26 11.53 -22.77
CA ASP A 273 -19.30 10.50 -22.95
C ASP A 273 -19.84 10.46 -24.39
N ILE A 274 -18.92 10.37 -25.35
CA ILE A 274 -19.22 10.26 -26.77
C ILE A 274 -19.53 8.78 -27.06
N LYS A 275 -20.82 8.46 -27.14
CA LYS A 275 -21.32 7.11 -27.41
C LYS A 275 -21.08 6.73 -28.87
N GLY A 276 -20.90 5.43 -29.12
CA GLY A 276 -20.70 4.89 -30.46
C GLY A 276 -19.26 4.95 -30.97
N ILE A 277 -18.34 5.61 -30.24
CA ILE A 277 -16.91 5.65 -30.61
C ILE A 277 -16.08 4.82 -29.61
N SER A 278 -15.81 3.57 -29.95
CA SER A 278 -14.92 2.70 -29.17
C SER A 278 -13.44 3.02 -29.46
N GLN A 279 -12.53 2.60 -28.58
CA GLN A 279 -11.09 2.70 -28.83
C GLN A 279 -10.68 2.03 -30.16
N LYS A 280 -11.32 0.91 -30.53
CA LYS A 280 -11.10 0.25 -31.83
C LYS A 280 -11.53 1.15 -33.01
N ASN A 281 -12.65 1.86 -32.88
CA ASN A 281 -13.09 2.79 -33.93
C ASN A 281 -12.15 4.00 -34.01
N ILE A 282 -11.68 4.51 -32.88
CA ILE A 282 -10.69 5.61 -32.84
C ILE A 282 -9.40 5.19 -33.51
N GLN A 283 -8.90 3.98 -33.25
CA GLN A 283 -7.71 3.43 -33.91
C GLN A 283 -7.89 3.43 -35.44
N LYS A 284 -9.01 2.89 -35.94
CA LYS A 284 -9.32 2.88 -37.39
C LYS A 284 -9.39 4.30 -37.98
N LEU A 285 -10.02 5.24 -37.26
CA LEU A 285 -10.13 6.63 -37.70
C LEU A 285 -8.76 7.33 -37.73
N TYR A 286 -7.90 7.05 -36.76
CA TYR A 286 -6.55 7.55 -36.71
C TYR A 286 -5.71 7.04 -37.89
N GLU A 287 -5.76 5.73 -38.16
CA GLU A 287 -5.05 5.10 -39.30
C GLU A 287 -5.46 5.65 -40.67
N LYS A 288 -6.70 6.14 -40.78
CA LYS A 288 -7.25 6.78 -41.99
C LYS A 288 -7.05 8.30 -42.01
N ASN A 289 -6.32 8.87 -41.05
CA ASN A 289 -6.12 10.32 -40.88
C ASN A 289 -7.45 11.10 -40.76
N LEU A 290 -8.49 10.44 -40.22
CA LEU A 290 -9.80 11.04 -39.98
C LEU A 290 -9.90 11.65 -38.58
N LEU A 291 -9.11 11.15 -37.62
CA LEU A 291 -9.16 11.55 -36.21
C LEU A 291 -7.77 11.48 -35.58
N SER A 292 -7.10 12.63 -35.44
CA SER A 292 -5.75 12.78 -34.89
C SER A 292 -5.69 13.73 -33.69
N ARG A 293 -6.66 14.64 -33.58
CA ARG A 293 -6.76 15.67 -32.55
C ARG A 293 -8.19 15.80 -32.04
N ILE A 294 -8.36 16.45 -30.89
CA ILE A 294 -9.69 16.65 -30.28
C ILE A 294 -10.65 17.44 -31.19
N THR A 295 -10.13 18.38 -31.98
CA THR A 295 -10.91 19.20 -32.91
C THR A 295 -11.53 18.36 -34.02
N ASP A 296 -10.85 17.28 -34.42
CA ASP A 296 -11.26 16.46 -35.55
C ASP A 296 -12.58 15.75 -35.25
N PHE A 297 -12.86 15.40 -33.99
CA PHE A 297 -14.17 14.88 -33.56
C PHE A 297 -15.30 15.76 -34.09
N TYR A 298 -15.17 17.07 -33.92
CA TYR A 298 -16.21 18.03 -34.28
C TYR A 298 -16.24 18.36 -35.77
N GLN A 299 -15.25 17.90 -36.55
CA GLN A 299 -15.20 18.01 -38.00
C GLN A 299 -15.64 16.72 -38.71
N LEU A 300 -15.81 15.60 -37.99
CA LEU A 300 -16.21 14.31 -38.58
C LEU A 300 -17.53 14.36 -39.35
N HIS A 301 -18.44 15.28 -39.01
CA HIS A 301 -19.69 15.47 -39.75
C HIS A 301 -19.47 15.82 -41.24
N GLN A 302 -18.34 16.44 -41.58
CA GLN A 302 -17.98 16.79 -42.95
C GLN A 302 -17.46 15.58 -43.74
N LYS A 303 -17.11 14.49 -43.05
CA LYS A 303 -16.49 13.29 -43.61
C LYS A 303 -17.40 12.07 -43.54
N GLU A 304 -18.72 12.26 -43.49
CA GLU A 304 -19.70 11.16 -43.34
C GLU A 304 -19.52 10.06 -44.39
N GLN A 305 -19.28 10.44 -45.65
CA GLN A 305 -19.07 9.49 -46.76
C GLN A 305 -17.79 8.65 -46.58
N GLU A 306 -16.77 9.18 -45.90
CA GLU A 306 -15.55 8.44 -45.60
C GLU A 306 -15.75 7.51 -44.40
N LEU A 307 -16.55 7.91 -43.42
CA LEU A 307 -16.91 7.09 -42.26
C LEU A 307 -17.68 5.83 -42.68
N LEU A 308 -18.61 5.97 -43.64
CA LEU A 308 -19.40 4.85 -44.16
C LEU A 308 -18.58 3.83 -44.95
N LYS A 309 -17.38 4.20 -45.42
CA LYS A 309 -16.45 3.27 -46.09
C LYS A 309 -15.67 2.40 -45.10
N LEU A 310 -15.75 2.68 -43.80
CA LEU A 310 -15.04 1.93 -42.78
C LEU A 310 -15.79 0.66 -42.40
N GLU A 311 -15.07 -0.45 -42.39
CA GLU A 311 -15.62 -1.75 -42.02
C GLU A 311 -16.15 -1.74 -40.57
N GLY A 312 -17.42 -2.14 -40.40
CA GLY A 312 -18.11 -2.20 -39.11
C GLY A 312 -18.80 -0.91 -38.67
N LEU A 313 -18.83 0.14 -39.49
CA LEU A 313 -19.60 1.36 -39.25
C LEU A 313 -20.81 1.46 -40.18
N GLU A 314 -21.95 0.96 -39.71
CA GLU A 314 -23.23 1.15 -40.39
C GLU A 314 -23.74 2.59 -40.27
N LYS A 315 -24.61 3.01 -41.20
CA LYS A 315 -25.21 4.36 -41.22
C LYS A 315 -25.86 4.76 -39.90
N LYS A 316 -26.56 3.85 -39.23
CA LYS A 316 -27.17 4.09 -37.91
C LYS A 316 -26.10 4.36 -36.84
N SER A 317 -25.00 3.60 -36.87
CA SER A 317 -23.88 3.77 -35.95
C SER A 317 -23.18 5.11 -36.15
N VAL A 318 -22.91 5.48 -37.41
CA VAL A 318 -22.33 6.78 -37.78
C VAL A 318 -23.23 7.93 -37.31
N ASN A 319 -24.53 7.86 -37.58
CA ASN A 319 -25.48 8.88 -37.13
C ASN A 319 -25.50 9.02 -35.60
N ASN A 320 -25.53 7.90 -34.87
CA ASN A 320 -25.48 7.92 -33.41
C ASN A 320 -24.17 8.52 -32.88
N MET A 321 -23.04 8.21 -33.51
CA MET A 321 -21.73 8.77 -33.17
C MET A 321 -21.70 10.29 -33.37
N LEU A 322 -22.08 10.77 -34.56
CA LEU A 322 -22.11 12.20 -34.88
C LEU A 322 -23.07 12.97 -33.96
N THR A 323 -24.23 12.38 -33.68
CA THR A 323 -25.21 12.95 -32.72
C THR A 323 -24.63 13.02 -31.31
N SER A 324 -23.90 11.99 -30.88
CA SER A 324 -23.27 11.99 -29.56
C SER A 324 -22.11 12.99 -29.46
N ILE A 325 -21.35 13.19 -30.54
CA ILE A 325 -20.32 14.22 -30.63
C ILE A 325 -20.95 15.60 -30.46
N GLU A 326 -22.06 15.89 -31.14
CA GLU A 326 -22.72 17.18 -31.01
C GLU A 326 -23.25 17.41 -29.60
N ASN A 327 -23.88 16.39 -29.00
CA ASN A 327 -24.35 16.44 -27.62
C ASN A 327 -23.23 16.60 -26.59
N SER A 328 -22.01 16.17 -26.92
CA SER A 328 -20.84 16.27 -26.04
C SER A 328 -20.46 17.72 -25.72
N LYS A 329 -20.77 18.67 -26.63
CA LYS A 329 -20.52 20.11 -26.43
C LYS A 329 -21.31 20.70 -25.26
N LYS A 330 -22.40 20.06 -24.86
CA LYS A 330 -23.28 20.48 -23.77
C LYS A 330 -22.91 19.85 -22.42
N LYS A 331 -21.84 19.04 -22.37
CA LYS A 331 -21.43 18.38 -21.13
C LYS A 331 -20.91 19.40 -20.11
N PRO A 332 -21.07 19.14 -18.80
CA PRO A 332 -20.57 20.03 -17.76
C PRO A 332 -19.06 20.30 -17.87
N PHE A 333 -18.60 21.45 -17.40
CA PHE A 333 -17.18 21.82 -17.42
C PHE A 333 -16.28 20.78 -16.74
N ALA A 334 -16.74 20.13 -15.66
CA ALA A 334 -16.01 19.05 -14.99
C ALA A 334 -15.66 17.87 -15.92
N ASN A 335 -16.55 17.55 -16.86
CA ASN A 335 -16.34 16.51 -17.86
C ASN A 335 -15.27 16.92 -18.87
N LEU A 336 -15.31 18.17 -19.34
CA LEU A 336 -14.29 18.71 -20.23
C LEU A 336 -12.91 18.70 -19.55
N LEU A 337 -12.83 19.20 -18.31
CA LEU A 337 -11.58 19.23 -17.56
C LEU A 337 -10.99 17.83 -17.34
N THR A 338 -11.85 16.83 -17.13
CA THR A 338 -11.44 15.42 -17.06
C THR A 338 -10.96 14.90 -18.41
N ALA A 339 -11.67 15.23 -19.49
CA ALA A 339 -11.39 14.77 -20.85
C ALA A 339 -10.07 15.32 -21.41
N LEU A 340 -9.62 16.49 -20.96
CA LEU A 340 -8.32 17.09 -21.33
C LEU A 340 -7.12 16.29 -20.83
N GLY A 341 -7.31 15.28 -19.98
CA GLY A 341 -6.24 14.37 -19.57
C GLY A 341 -5.13 15.06 -18.76
N ILE A 342 -5.45 16.15 -18.07
CA ILE A 342 -4.50 16.88 -17.23
C ILE A 342 -3.97 15.92 -16.14
N PRO A 343 -2.64 15.79 -15.98
CA PRO A 343 -2.06 14.88 -14.99
C PRO A 343 -2.65 15.07 -13.59
N LEU A 344 -2.88 13.95 -12.89
CA LEU A 344 -3.43 13.89 -11.53
C LEU A 344 -4.88 14.38 -11.37
N LEU A 345 -5.56 14.86 -12.41
CA LEU A 345 -6.97 15.28 -12.38
C LEU A 345 -7.91 14.15 -12.81
N SER A 346 -8.44 13.42 -11.83
CA SER A 346 -9.48 12.41 -12.04
C SER A 346 -10.88 13.04 -12.07
N SER A 347 -11.86 12.30 -12.60
CA SER A 347 -13.28 12.73 -12.63
C SER A 347 -13.85 13.09 -11.25
N VAL A 348 -13.31 12.51 -10.18
CA VAL A 348 -13.70 12.83 -8.80
C VAL A 348 -13.08 14.15 -8.35
N LYS A 349 -11.81 14.38 -8.69
CA LYS A 349 -11.08 15.61 -8.35
C LYS A 349 -11.61 16.80 -9.13
N THR A 350 -11.82 16.67 -10.44
CA THR A 350 -12.37 17.73 -11.29
C THR A 350 -13.75 18.16 -10.80
N LYS A 351 -14.65 17.23 -10.46
CA LYS A 351 -15.96 17.56 -9.86
C LYS A 351 -15.89 18.35 -8.55
N LYS A 352 -14.80 18.22 -7.79
CA LYS A 352 -14.57 19.04 -6.58
C LYS A 352 -14.04 20.41 -6.95
N ILE A 353 -13.06 20.48 -7.85
CA ILE A 353 -12.44 21.72 -8.32
C ILE A 353 -13.49 22.63 -8.97
N THR A 354 -14.36 22.08 -9.82
CA THR A 354 -15.37 22.86 -10.54
C THR A 354 -16.51 23.37 -9.66
N LYS A 355 -16.54 23.03 -8.36
CA LYS A 355 -17.45 23.70 -7.40
C LYS A 355 -16.95 25.10 -7.04
N PHE A 356 -15.64 25.31 -7.09
CA PHE A 356 -14.99 26.57 -6.78
C PHE A 356 -14.68 27.37 -8.06
N TYR A 357 -14.31 26.68 -9.13
CA TYR A 357 -13.99 27.27 -10.45
C TYR A 357 -14.94 26.70 -11.52
N PRO A 358 -16.16 27.26 -11.66
CA PRO A 358 -17.24 26.63 -12.42
C PRO A 358 -17.04 26.63 -13.95
N ASP A 359 -16.12 27.44 -14.47
CA ASP A 359 -15.89 27.61 -15.90
C ASP A 359 -14.39 27.74 -16.24
N LEU A 360 -14.09 27.76 -17.54
CA LEU A 360 -12.71 27.83 -18.02
C LEU A 360 -12.02 29.11 -17.54
N THR A 361 -12.71 30.26 -17.57
CA THR A 361 -12.15 31.56 -17.21
C THR A 361 -11.74 31.63 -15.74
N SER A 362 -12.63 31.20 -14.84
CA SER A 362 -12.36 31.13 -13.40
C SER A 362 -11.25 30.12 -13.09
N PHE A 363 -11.22 28.99 -13.79
CA PHE A 363 -10.17 27.99 -13.63
C PHE A 363 -8.79 28.49 -14.10
N THR A 364 -8.71 29.12 -15.27
CA THR A 364 -7.45 29.68 -15.77
C THR A 364 -6.97 30.85 -14.92
N GLY A 365 -7.89 31.71 -14.46
CA GLY A 365 -7.56 32.80 -13.55
C GLY A 365 -6.97 32.31 -12.22
N ALA A 366 -7.52 31.23 -11.65
CA ALA A 366 -6.96 30.62 -10.45
C ALA A 366 -5.54 30.07 -10.65
N LEU A 367 -5.27 29.48 -11.82
CA LEU A 367 -3.92 29.00 -12.16
C LEU A 367 -2.92 30.15 -12.28
N GLU A 368 -3.32 31.27 -12.88
CA GLU A 368 -2.50 32.47 -13.00
C GLU A 368 -2.21 33.10 -11.62
N ASN A 369 -3.17 33.04 -10.71
CA ASN A 369 -3.05 33.56 -9.34
C ASN A 369 -2.40 32.58 -8.35
N ASN A 370 -2.06 31.35 -8.77
CA ASN A 370 -1.53 30.25 -7.94
C ASN A 370 -2.42 29.87 -6.73
N GLU A 371 -3.75 29.84 -6.92
CA GLU A 371 -4.76 29.55 -5.88
C GLU A 371 -5.17 28.07 -5.74
#